data_AF-A0A1I7TRM3-F1
#
_entry.id   AF-A0A1I7TRM3-F1
#
_cell.length_a   1.000
_cell.length_b   1.000
_cell.length_c   1.000
_cell.angle_alpha   90.00
_cell.angle_beta   90.00
_cell.angle_gamma   90.00
#
_symmetry.space_group_name_H-M   'P 1'
#
loop_
_entity.id
_entity.type
_entity.pdbx_description
1 polymer ?
#
loop_
_entity_poly.entity_id
_entity_poly.type
_entity_poly.pdbx_seq_one_letter_code
_entity_poly.pdbx_strand_id
1 'polypeptide(L)'
;MFGTAHTEWEVAEHQTRMKNREPRSHTEIAKYSSDITIVQEEICAWTGGDKMSSIPSDHQVFPFSFILPETCPPSFVRSYGQISYYVKAELDQPWKFNGTDRKAFRDMPHLDLNLVLFGNYPATQSASKDIGLIFKKDP
;
A
#
# COMPACT_ATOMS: atom_id res chain seq x y z
N MET A 1 10.47 -4.54 9.91
CA MET A 1 9.14 -3.98 9.62
C MET A 1 9.10 -3.57 8.16
N PHE A 2 7.95 -3.77 7.51
CA PHE A 2 7.71 -3.37 6.13
C PHE A 2 6.41 -2.56 6.05
N GLY A 3 6.41 -1.48 5.27
CA GLY A 3 5.24 -0.70 4.93
C GLY A 3 5.21 -0.44 3.42
N THR A 4 4.09 -0.74 2.79
CA THR A 4 3.91 -0.60 1.34
C THR A 4 2.62 0.15 1.02
N ALA A 5 2.63 0.89 -0.09
CA ALA A 5 1.41 1.38 -0.70
C ALA A 5 1.27 0.78 -2.11
N HIS A 6 0.07 0.33 -2.41
CA HIS A 6 -0.32 -0.20 -3.70
C HIS A 6 -1.49 0.60 -4.24
N THR A 7 -1.48 0.89 -5.54
CA THR A 7 -2.61 1.51 -6.25
C THR A 7 -2.88 0.77 -7.54
N GLU A 8 -4.15 0.65 -7.90
CA GLU A 8 -4.58 -0.01 -9.13
C GLU A 8 -5.91 0.59 -9.59
N TRP A 9 -6.03 0.87 -10.90
CA TRP A 9 -7.30 1.29 -11.50
C TRP A 9 -7.34 0.96 -13.00
N GLU A 10 -8.56 0.90 -13.54
CA GLU A 10 -8.81 0.67 -14.96
C GLU A 10 -9.54 1.86 -15.58
N VAL A 11 -9.18 2.20 -16.81
CA VAL A 11 -9.84 3.22 -17.62
C VAL A 11 -10.44 2.55 -18.85
N ALA A 12 -11.75 2.66 -19.02
CA ALA A 12 -12.46 2.17 -20.18
C ALA A 12 -12.74 3.33 -21.15
N GLU A 13 -12.17 3.26 -22.35
CA GLU A 13 -12.40 4.21 -23.42
C GLU A 13 -13.32 3.60 -24.48
N HIS A 14 -14.50 4.18 -24.63
CA HIS A 14 -15.44 3.79 -25.68
C HIS A 14 -15.12 4.55 -26.98
N GLN A 15 -14.65 3.83 -27.99
CA GLN A 15 -14.36 4.37 -29.31
C GLN A 15 -15.41 3.90 -30.32
N THR A 16 -15.98 4.82 -31.07
CA THR A 16 -16.86 4.50 -32.22
C THR A 16 -16.17 4.93 -33.50
N ARG A 17 -16.04 3.99 -34.45
CA ARG A 17 -15.44 4.25 -35.75
C ARG A 17 -16.38 3.82 -36.86
N MET A 18 -16.55 4.68 -37.85
CA MET A 18 -17.26 4.33 -39.09
C MET A 18 -16.35 3.44 -39.93
N LYS A 19 -16.83 2.23 -40.26
CA LYS A 19 -16.17 1.32 -41.21
C LYS A 19 -17.21 0.89 -42.24
N ASN A 20 -16.97 1.16 -43.52
CA ASN A 20 -17.90 0.85 -44.61
C ASN A 20 -19.32 1.43 -44.40
N ARG A 21 -19.43 2.67 -43.89
CA ARG A 21 -20.71 3.34 -43.53
C ARG A 21 -21.53 2.68 -42.41
N GLU A 22 -20.98 1.66 -41.74
CA GLU A 22 -21.56 1.08 -40.53
C GLU A 22 -20.82 1.58 -39.28
N PRO A 23 -21.53 2.00 -38.22
CA PRO A 23 -20.91 2.35 -36.96
C PRO A 23 -20.41 1.08 -36.25
N ARG A 24 -19.14 1.04 -35.89
CA ARG A 24 -18.58 0.01 -35.02
C ARG A 24 -18.08 0.64 -33.74
N SER A 25 -18.61 0.19 -32.61
CA SER A 25 -18.11 0.53 -31.28
C SER A 25 -17.13 -0.53 -30.78
N HIS A 26 -16.05 -0.09 -30.16
CA HIS A 26 -15.15 -0.94 -29.40
C HIS A 26 -14.80 -0.23 -28.08
N THR A 27 -14.67 -0.99 -27.01
CA THR A 27 -14.21 -0.46 -25.72
C THR A 27 -12.79 -0.95 -25.51
N GLU A 28 -11.87 -0.01 -25.35
CA GLU A 28 -10.48 -0.27 -24.99
C GLU A 28 -10.34 -0.11 -23.47
N ILE A 29 -9.73 -1.09 -22.80
CA ILE A 29 -9.52 -1.03 -21.34
C ILE A 29 -8.02 -0.90 -21.10
N ALA A 30 -7.61 0.22 -20.51
CA ALA A 30 -6.25 0.45 -20.05
C ALA A 30 -6.17 0.23 -18.54
N LYS A 31 -5.21 -0.60 -18.10
CA LYS A 31 -4.97 -0.89 -16.67
C LYS A 31 -3.73 -0.15 -16.18
N TYR A 32 -3.82 0.39 -14.99
CA TYR A 32 -2.74 1.14 -14.35
C TYR A 32 -2.53 0.61 -12.93
N SER A 33 -1.27 0.45 -12.53
CA SER A 33 -0.93 0.09 -11.15
C SER A 33 0.43 0.67 -10.75
N SER A 34 0.64 0.83 -9.44
CA SER A 34 1.90 1.29 -8.87
C SER A 34 2.08 0.78 -7.44
N ASP A 35 3.31 0.41 -7.12
CA ASP A 35 3.75 -0.02 -5.80
C ASP A 35 4.88 0.86 -5.30
N ILE A 36 4.81 1.28 -4.04
CA ILE A 36 5.89 2.00 -3.36
C ILE A 36 6.18 1.37 -1.99
N THR A 37 7.47 1.37 -1.63
CA THR A 37 7.91 1.05 -0.27
C THR A 37 7.94 2.33 0.55
N ILE A 38 7.11 2.38 1.59
CA ILE A 38 7.07 3.49 2.55
C ILE A 38 8.23 3.35 3.53
N VAL A 39 8.43 2.15 4.04
CA VAL A 39 9.42 1.86 5.07
C VAL A 39 9.87 0.40 4.99
N GLN A 40 11.16 0.18 5.18
CA GLN A 40 11.77 -1.13 5.32
C GLN A 40 12.88 -1.04 6.36
N GLU A 41 12.68 -1.71 7.49
CA GLU A 41 13.64 -1.74 8.60
C GLU A 41 13.86 -3.18 9.05
N GLU A 42 15.11 -3.53 9.35
CA GLU A 42 15.49 -4.87 9.78
C GLU A 42 16.16 -4.82 11.14
N ILE A 43 15.81 -5.76 12.00
CA ILE A 43 16.36 -5.90 13.35
C ILE A 43 16.78 -7.35 13.52
N CYS A 44 18.04 -7.57 13.90
CA CYS A 44 18.50 -8.89 14.31
C CYS A 44 18.02 -9.16 15.74
N ALA A 45 16.91 -9.91 15.87
CA ALA A 45 16.36 -10.25 17.19
C ALA A 45 17.24 -11.27 17.95
N TRP A 46 18.00 -12.08 17.21
CA TRP A 46 18.93 -13.05 17.76
C TRP A 46 19.98 -13.44 16.73
N THR A 47 21.20 -13.67 17.21
CA THR A 47 22.30 -14.26 16.42
C THR A 47 23.07 -15.24 17.29
N GLY A 48 23.63 -16.25 16.65
CA GLY A 48 24.35 -17.33 17.31
C GLY A 48 25.74 -17.01 17.85
N GLY A 49 26.25 -15.81 17.57
CA GLY A 49 27.66 -15.49 17.75
C GLY A 49 28.57 -16.30 16.82
N ASP A 50 29.88 -16.36 17.13
CA ASP A 50 30.91 -16.99 16.28
C ASP A 50 30.87 -18.52 16.23
N LYS A 51 30.04 -19.16 17.04
CA LYS A 51 29.87 -20.63 17.03
C LYS A 51 28.49 -20.95 16.48
N MET A 52 28.37 -22.08 15.78
CA MET A 52 27.07 -22.57 15.32
C MET A 52 26.19 -22.89 16.53
N SER A 53 25.45 -21.90 16.99
CA SER A 53 24.57 -22.01 18.14
C SER A 53 23.33 -22.77 17.72
N SER A 54 23.05 -23.87 18.42
CA SER A 54 21.75 -24.52 18.29
C SER A 54 20.73 -23.69 19.07
N ILE A 55 19.59 -23.38 18.45
CA ILE A 55 18.39 -22.96 19.18
C ILE A 55 17.95 -24.18 20.01
N PRO A 56 17.85 -24.10 21.35
CA PRO A 56 17.32 -25.17 22.17
C PRO A 56 15.97 -25.70 21.66
N SER A 57 15.69 -26.99 21.85
CA SER A 57 14.44 -27.63 21.42
C SER A 57 13.19 -27.15 22.18
N ASP A 58 13.38 -26.37 23.25
CA ASP A 58 12.30 -25.77 24.01
C ASP A 58 11.75 -24.50 23.33
N HIS A 59 10.54 -24.11 23.74
CA HIS A 59 9.90 -22.89 23.25
C HIS A 59 10.73 -21.65 23.64
N GLN A 60 11.31 -20.99 22.64
CA GLN A 60 12.05 -19.75 22.78
C GLN A 60 11.25 -18.57 22.22
N VAL A 61 11.32 -17.46 22.96
CA VAL A 61 10.73 -16.19 22.59
C VAL A 61 11.85 -15.18 22.41
N PHE A 62 11.97 -14.62 21.21
CA PHE A 62 12.93 -13.58 20.88
C PHE A 62 12.19 -12.22 20.82
N PRO A 63 12.21 -11.44 21.92
CA PRO A 63 11.50 -10.16 21.95
C PRO A 63 12.17 -9.16 21.00
N PHE A 64 11.36 -8.35 20.34
CA PHE A 64 11.81 -7.23 19.52
C PHE A 64 10.85 -6.05 19.69
N SER A 65 11.34 -4.85 19.43
CA SER A 65 10.56 -3.61 19.44
C SER A 65 11.04 -2.69 18.33
N PHE A 66 10.12 -1.92 17.77
CA PHE A 66 10.41 -0.88 16.79
C PHE A 66 9.43 0.28 17.01
N ILE A 67 9.80 1.46 16.52
CA ILE A 67 8.96 2.65 16.54
C ILE A 67 8.54 2.92 15.09
N LEU A 68 7.26 3.14 14.85
CA LEU A 68 6.81 3.52 13.51
C LEU A 68 7.28 4.96 13.21
N PRO A 69 7.96 5.21 12.08
CA PRO A 69 8.33 6.57 11.70
C PRO A 69 7.11 7.48 11.55
N GLU A 70 7.21 8.73 11.98
CA GLU A 70 6.12 9.73 11.85
C GLU A 70 5.72 10.01 10.39
N THR A 71 6.61 9.68 9.45
CA THR A 71 6.36 9.78 8.00
C THR A 71 5.42 8.69 7.48
N CYS A 72 5.10 7.67 8.28
CA CYS A 72 4.21 6.60 7.88
C CYS A 72 2.76 7.09 7.85
N PRO A 73 2.10 7.06 6.68
CA PRO A 73 0.68 7.38 6.61
C PRO A 73 -0.18 6.33 7.35
N PRO A 74 -1.41 6.69 7.75
CA PRO A 74 -2.38 5.72 8.25
C PRO A 74 -2.58 4.56 7.27
N SER A 75 -2.74 3.35 7.81
CA SER A 75 -3.12 2.21 6.99
C SER A 75 -4.53 2.39 6.40
N PHE A 76 -4.70 1.99 5.14
CA PHE A 76 -6.00 2.06 4.47
C PHE A 76 -6.18 0.89 3.49
N VAL A 77 -7.43 0.52 3.25
CA VAL A 77 -7.80 -0.44 2.19
C VAL A 77 -9.04 0.09 1.48
N ARG A 78 -8.95 0.28 0.16
CA ARG A 78 -10.02 0.72 -0.73
C ARG A 78 -9.88 0.06 -2.10
N SER A 79 -10.88 0.27 -2.97
CA SER A 79 -10.94 -0.36 -4.29
C SER A 79 -9.79 0.02 -5.24
N TYR A 80 -9.20 1.21 -5.05
CA TYR A 80 -8.15 1.73 -5.94
C TYR A 80 -6.75 1.71 -5.31
N GLY A 81 -6.62 1.11 -4.13
CA GLY A 81 -5.34 1.01 -3.46
C GLY A 81 -5.43 0.66 -1.99
N GLN A 82 -4.26 0.44 -1.40
CA GLN A 82 -4.09 0.14 0.01
C GLN A 82 -2.74 0.61 0.51
N ILE A 83 -2.68 1.00 1.78
CA ILE A 83 -1.45 1.13 2.57
C ILE A 83 -1.48 0.03 3.63
N SER A 84 -0.45 -0.81 3.64
CA SER A 84 -0.36 -1.98 4.53
C SER A 84 0.99 -2.06 5.22
N TYR A 85 0.97 -2.50 6.49
CA TYR A 85 2.17 -2.70 7.29
C TYR A 85 2.22 -4.12 7.84
N TYR A 86 3.42 -4.71 7.87
CA TYR A 86 3.64 -6.03 8.43
C TYR A 86 5.04 -6.18 9.04
N VAL A 87 5.15 -7.10 9.98
CA VAL A 87 6.43 -7.62 10.46
C VAL A 87 6.66 -8.96 9.78
N LYS A 88 7.88 -9.17 9.27
CA LYS A 88 8.34 -10.44 8.72
C LYS A 88 9.45 -10.94 9.63
N ALA A 89 9.31 -12.16 10.14
CA ALA A 89 10.34 -12.86 10.88
C ALA A 89 11.03 -13.84 9.93
N GLU A 90 12.34 -13.76 9.86
CA GLU A 90 13.17 -14.66 9.05
C GLU A 90 14.13 -15.41 9.96
N LEU A 91 14.17 -16.73 9.81
CA LEU A 91 15.10 -17.61 10.48
C LEU A 91 16.11 -18.13 9.44
N ASP A 92 17.30 -17.54 9.46
CA ASP A 92 18.42 -17.99 8.65
C ASP A 92 18.92 -19.36 9.11
N GLN A 93 18.93 -20.33 8.19
CA GLN A 93 19.44 -21.67 8.45
C GLN A 93 20.54 -22.02 7.44
N PRO A 94 21.74 -22.48 7.88
CA PRO A 94 22.85 -22.73 6.95
C PRO A 94 22.60 -23.84 5.94
N TRP A 95 21.70 -24.78 6.26
CA TRP A 95 21.52 -26.05 5.54
C TRP A 95 20.13 -26.20 4.91
N LYS A 96 19.27 -25.18 5.04
CA LYS A 96 17.87 -25.19 4.58
C LYS A 96 17.46 -23.80 4.14
N PHE A 97 16.38 -23.71 3.36
CA PHE A 97 15.78 -22.41 3.08
C PHE A 97 15.32 -21.73 4.36
N ASN A 98 15.48 -20.41 4.40
CA ASN A 98 15.10 -19.59 5.54
C ASN A 98 13.61 -19.76 5.84
N GLY A 99 13.32 -20.11 7.09
CA GLY A 99 11.94 -20.11 7.58
C GLY A 99 11.45 -18.67 7.64
N THR A 100 10.30 -18.39 7.05
CA THR A 100 9.73 -17.04 7.04
C THR A 100 8.30 -17.10 7.56
N ASP A 101 7.95 -16.17 8.44
CA ASP A 101 6.57 -15.89 8.82
C ASP A 101 6.29 -14.38 8.77
N ARG A 102 5.03 -14.00 8.55
CA ARG A 102 4.62 -12.59 8.47
C ARG A 102 3.34 -12.33 9.23
N LYS A 103 3.29 -11.19 9.91
CA LYS A 103 2.11 -10.71 10.63
C LYS A 103 1.80 -9.27 10.24
N ALA A 104 0.64 -9.07 9.64
CA ALA A 104 0.12 -7.74 9.35
C ALA A 104 -0.38 -7.05 10.62
N PHE A 105 -0.23 -5.73 10.67
CA PHE A 105 -0.84 -4.89 11.69
C PHE A 105 -1.46 -3.66 11.03
N ARG A 106 -2.53 -3.15 11.63
CA ARG A 106 -3.26 -1.99 11.11
C ARG A 106 -2.97 -0.83 12.04
N ASP A 107 -2.21 0.14 11.56
CA ASP A 107 -1.98 1.37 12.32
C ASP A 107 -2.96 2.46 11.88
N MET A 108 -3.59 3.07 12.88
CA MET A 108 -4.37 4.29 12.74
C MET A 108 -3.75 5.24 13.75
N PRO A 109 -2.99 6.27 13.32
CA PRO A 109 -2.41 7.19 14.28
C PRO A 109 -3.51 7.75 15.16
N HIS A 110 -3.24 7.84 16.46
CA HIS A 110 -4.13 8.49 17.42
C HIS A 110 -4.20 9.99 17.09
N LEU A 111 -5.04 10.34 16.12
CA LEU A 111 -5.29 11.72 15.77
C LEU A 111 -6.27 12.30 16.78
N ASP A 112 -5.76 13.10 17.72
CA ASP A 112 -6.62 13.93 18.55
C ASP A 112 -7.15 15.09 17.70
N LEU A 113 -8.41 14.97 17.31
CA LEU A 113 -9.10 15.97 16.49
C LEU A 113 -9.17 17.34 17.18
N ASN A 114 -9.04 17.40 18.51
CA ASN A 114 -9.04 18.67 19.26
C ASN A 114 -7.76 19.48 19.04
N LEU A 115 -6.67 18.86 18.56
CA LEU A 115 -5.40 19.53 18.25
C LEU A 115 -5.35 20.08 16.82
N VAL A 116 -6.34 19.74 15.97
CA VAL A 116 -6.38 20.23 14.59
C VAL A 116 -6.77 21.71 14.61
N LEU A 117 -5.80 22.57 14.31
CA LEU A 117 -5.91 24.04 14.30
C LEU A 117 -7.07 24.59 13.45
N PHE A 118 -7.71 23.76 12.61
CA PHE A 118 -8.84 24.14 11.77
C PHE A 118 -10.13 23.33 11.98
N GLY A 119 -10.20 22.46 12.99
CA GLY A 119 -11.34 21.55 13.19
C GLY A 119 -12.69 22.24 13.41
N ASN A 120 -12.65 23.47 13.95
CA ASN A 120 -13.84 24.28 14.23
C ASN A 120 -14.14 25.33 13.15
N TYR A 121 -13.34 25.40 12.08
CA TYR A 121 -13.61 26.33 10.99
C TYR A 121 -14.68 25.70 10.09
N PRO A 122 -15.74 26.45 9.73
CA PRO A 122 -16.68 25.98 8.71
C PRO A 122 -15.88 25.69 7.43
N ALA A 123 -16.20 24.60 6.74
CA ALA A 123 -15.51 24.24 5.50
C ALA A 123 -15.63 25.38 4.48
N THR A 124 -14.55 26.16 4.32
CA THR A 124 -14.57 27.39 3.50
C THR A 124 -14.39 27.12 2.01
N GLN A 125 -13.99 25.90 1.62
CA GLN A 125 -13.64 25.57 0.24
C GLN A 125 -14.38 24.31 -0.23
N SER A 126 -15.31 24.52 -1.16
CA SER A 126 -15.88 23.46 -2.00
C SER A 126 -15.45 23.70 -3.44
N ALA A 127 -14.75 22.74 -4.05
CA ALA A 127 -14.47 22.76 -5.47
C ALA A 127 -15.49 21.85 -6.18
N SER A 128 -16.28 22.42 -7.09
CA SER A 128 -17.10 21.69 -8.04
C SER A 128 -16.53 21.92 -9.43
N LYS A 129 -16.30 20.86 -10.20
CA LYS A 129 -15.85 20.95 -11.58
C LYS A 129 -16.89 20.28 -12.45
N ASP A 130 -17.65 21.09 -13.17
CA ASP A 130 -18.56 20.60 -14.19
C ASP A 130 -17.72 20.23 -15.41
N ILE A 131 -17.72 18.93 -15.75
CA ILE A 131 -16.80 18.37 -16.74
C ILE A 131 -17.27 18.67 -18.17
N GLY A 132 -18.45 19.25 -18.35
CA GLY A 132 -18.99 19.67 -19.64
C GLY A 132 -19.18 18.54 -20.66
N LEU A 133 -19.89 18.84 -21.75
CA LEU A 133 -20.10 17.94 -22.88
C LEU A 133 -19.02 18.16 -23.94
N ILE A 134 -18.11 17.19 -24.09
CA ILE A 134 -17.11 17.20 -25.17
C ILE A 134 -17.81 16.72 -26.46
N PHE A 135 -18.20 17.66 -27.32
CA PHE A 135 -18.49 17.36 -28.72
C PHE A 135 -17.18 17.38 -29.51
N LYS A 136 -16.68 16.21 -29.93
CA LYS A 136 -15.64 16.17 -30.96
C LYS A 136 -16.26 16.60 -32.30
N LYS A 137 -15.66 17.59 -32.93
CA LYS A 137 -16.02 18.08 -34.27
C LYS A 137 -15.19 17.32 -35.29
N ASP A 138 -15.84 16.54 -36.15
CA ASP A 138 -15.19 15.85 -37.28
C ASP A 138 -14.80 16.85 -38.38
N PRO A 139 -13.61 16.68 -38.97
CA PRO A 139 -13.46 16.69 -40.42
C PRO A 139 -12.98 15.34 -40.98
#